data_AF-A0A0M2S0C6-F1
#
_entry.id   AF-A0A0M2S0C6-F1
#
_cell.length_a   1.000
_cell.length_b   1.000
_cell.length_c   1.000
_cell.angle_alpha   90.00
_cell.angle_beta   90.00
_cell.angle_gamma   90.00
#
_symmetry.space_group_name_H-M   'P 1'
#
loop_
_entity.id
_entity.type
_entity.pdbx_description
1 polymer ?
#
loop_
_entity_poly.entity_id
_entity_poly.type
_entity_poly.pdbx_seq_one_letter_code
_entity_poly.pdbx_strand_id
1 'polypeptide(L)'
;MSTRTPAKAHRRLTRLAAAVVTLAAVTAGLVGVSGGPAQAAGCRAAPYSAKFGAADAFMQYNGVEIISYPKYPSYYRTTSQCKDIQVRNTGNGKDYGPFDACINFYGRATCNYWTHVPVGQWRNLATNVKDGTKFYVWVRIDLGKYYGFTAVGDW
;
A
#
# COMPACT_ATOMS: atom_id res chain seq x y z
N MET A 1 16.81 -76.53 -7.25
CA MET A 1 17.90 -77.05 -8.12
C MET A 1 17.88 -76.19 -9.38
N SER A 2 18.74 -75.17 -9.56
CA SER A 2 20.18 -75.23 -9.88
C SER A 2 20.39 -76.12 -11.12
N THR A 3 20.76 -75.62 -12.32
CA THR A 3 22.10 -75.12 -12.71
C THR A 3 22.00 -74.32 -14.05
N ARG A 4 22.51 -73.08 -14.16
CA ARG A 4 23.85 -72.60 -14.63
C ARG A 4 24.25 -72.89 -16.11
N THR A 5 24.20 -71.81 -16.92
CA THR A 5 25.18 -71.19 -17.87
C THR A 5 26.25 -72.04 -18.61
N PRO A 6 26.73 -71.65 -19.83
CA PRO A 6 27.72 -70.57 -19.94
C PRO A 6 27.63 -69.65 -21.19
N ALA A 7 28.26 -68.48 -21.02
CA ALA A 7 28.52 -67.45 -22.02
C ALA A 7 29.72 -67.79 -22.94
N LYS A 8 29.84 -67.08 -24.08
CA LYS A 8 31.14 -66.80 -24.71
C LYS A 8 31.28 -65.31 -24.99
N ALA A 9 32.41 -64.79 -24.51
CA ALA A 9 32.85 -63.42 -24.52
C ALA A 9 34.06 -63.23 -25.44
N HIS A 10 34.48 -61.97 -25.56
CA HIS A 10 35.80 -61.43 -25.98
C HIS A 10 35.85 -60.83 -27.38
N ARG A 11 36.46 -59.67 -27.65
CA ARG A 11 37.23 -58.63 -26.91
C ARG A 11 37.27 -57.45 -27.92
N ARG A 12 37.29 -56.16 -27.58
CA ARG A 12 38.42 -55.34 -27.08
C ARG A 12 37.80 -53.94 -26.79
N LEU A 13 37.89 -53.35 -25.60
CA LEU A 13 38.98 -52.46 -25.13
C LEU A 13 39.43 -51.51 -26.26
N THR A 14 39.35 -50.17 -26.20
CA THR A 14 39.36 -49.21 -25.08
C THR A 14 39.21 -47.79 -25.66
N ARG A 15 38.77 -46.82 -24.82
CA ARG A 15 39.16 -45.38 -24.83
C ARG A 15 38.54 -44.52 -25.97
N LEU A 16 38.01 -43.30 -25.81
CA LEU A 16 38.02 -42.25 -24.77
C LEU A 16 36.77 -41.37 -25.03
N ALA A 17 36.00 -41.06 -23.99
CA ALA A 17 35.81 -39.69 -23.45
C ALA A 17 35.39 -38.60 -24.46
N ALA A 18 34.13 -38.17 -24.35
CA ALA A 18 33.77 -36.74 -24.40
C ALA A 18 32.37 -36.58 -23.78
N ALA A 19 32.36 -36.10 -22.53
CA ALA A 19 31.16 -35.62 -21.87
C ALA A 19 30.71 -34.32 -22.54
N VAL A 20 29.45 -34.26 -22.99
CA VAL A 20 28.77 -33.00 -23.28
C VAL A 20 27.57 -32.92 -22.36
N VAL A 21 27.79 -32.25 -21.23
CA VAL A 21 26.74 -31.81 -20.31
C VAL A 21 25.95 -30.72 -21.04
N THR A 22 24.78 -31.05 -21.56
CA THR A 22 23.80 -30.05 -21.97
C THR A 22 22.91 -29.74 -20.76
N LEU A 23 23.30 -28.68 -20.06
CA LEU A 23 22.52 -28.07 -18.99
C LEU A 23 21.30 -27.39 -19.64
N ALA A 24 20.16 -28.08 -19.67
CA ALA A 24 18.89 -27.48 -20.06
C ALA A 24 18.44 -26.55 -18.92
N ALA A 25 18.70 -25.26 -19.08
CA ALA A 25 18.19 -24.20 -18.21
C ALA A 25 16.66 -24.10 -18.41
N VAL A 26 15.89 -24.62 -17.46
CA VAL A 26 14.46 -24.32 -17.36
C VAL A 26 14.33 -23.02 -16.56
N THR A 27 14.39 -21.89 -17.26
CA THR A 27 13.97 -20.59 -16.74
C THR A 27 12.46 -20.60 -16.59
N ALA A 28 11.97 -21.13 -15.48
CA ALA A 28 10.58 -20.93 -15.06
C ALA A 28 10.38 -19.46 -14.70
N GLY A 29 9.73 -18.73 -15.61
CA GLY A 29 9.30 -17.36 -15.42
C GLY A 29 8.35 -17.27 -14.23
N LEU A 30 8.85 -16.77 -13.10
CA LEU A 30 8.01 -16.15 -12.09
C LEU A 30 7.73 -14.73 -12.55
N VAL A 31 6.60 -14.63 -13.25
CA VAL A 31 5.69 -13.50 -13.38
C VAL A 31 6.14 -12.28 -12.56
N GLY A 32 6.53 -11.23 -13.28
CA GLY A 32 6.72 -9.91 -12.69
C GLY A 32 5.44 -9.53 -11.93
N VAL A 33 5.57 -9.42 -10.62
CA VAL A 33 4.58 -8.72 -9.81
C VAL A 33 4.73 -7.25 -10.22
N SER A 34 4.00 -6.84 -11.26
CA SER A 34 3.70 -5.44 -11.46
C SER A 34 2.98 -5.00 -10.19
N GLY A 35 3.67 -4.25 -9.32
CA GLY A 35 3.08 -3.52 -8.21
C GLY A 35 2.15 -2.43 -8.73
N GLY A 36 1.09 -2.82 -9.44
CA GLY A 36 -0.05 -1.97 -9.72
C GLY A 36 -0.69 -1.55 -8.40
N PRO A 37 -1.36 -0.40 -8.35
CA PRO A 37 -2.00 0.06 -7.13
C PRO A 37 -2.93 -1.04 -6.62
N ALA A 38 -2.69 -1.50 -5.39
CA ALA A 38 -3.61 -2.37 -4.70
C ALA A 38 -4.99 -1.73 -4.80
N GLN A 39 -5.90 -2.41 -5.50
CA GLN A 39 -7.23 -1.90 -5.74
C GLN A 39 -7.86 -1.66 -4.37
N ALA A 40 -8.20 -0.40 -4.11
CA ALA A 40 -9.02 0.05 -3.01
C ALA A 40 -10.35 -0.71 -3.02
N ALA A 41 -10.36 -1.92 -2.45
CA ALA A 41 -11.56 -2.67 -2.13
C ALA A 41 -12.25 -1.91 -1.00
N GLY A 42 -12.92 -0.82 -1.38
CA GLY A 42 -13.54 0.09 -0.44
C GLY A 42 -14.69 -0.63 0.27
N CYS A 43 -14.67 -0.53 1.59
CA CYS A 43 -15.74 -0.88 2.51
C CYS A 43 -16.87 0.16 2.41
N ARG A 44 -17.40 0.31 1.19
CA ARG A 44 -18.28 1.39 0.70
C ARG A 44 -19.72 1.31 1.24
N ALA A 45 -19.91 0.81 2.44
CA ALA A 45 -21.18 0.87 3.15
C ALA A 45 -21.03 1.84 4.34
N ALA A 46 -21.84 2.90 4.40
CA ALA A 46 -21.96 3.71 5.61
C ALA A 46 -22.37 2.79 6.78
N PRO A 47 -21.81 2.95 8.00
CA PRO A 47 -21.27 4.18 8.60
C PRO A 47 -19.73 4.35 8.63
N TYR A 48 -18.95 3.58 7.86
CA TYR A 48 -17.48 3.51 8.00
C TYR A 48 -16.69 4.59 7.26
N SER A 49 -17.34 5.72 6.95
CA SER A 49 -16.75 6.83 6.18
C SER A 49 -16.78 8.12 6.98
N ALA A 50 -15.71 8.91 6.95
CA ALA A 50 -15.69 10.27 7.49
C ALA A 50 -15.44 11.32 6.40
N LYS A 51 -15.88 12.54 6.68
CA LYS A 51 -15.56 13.74 5.90
C LYS A 51 -14.71 14.67 6.76
N PHE A 52 -13.67 15.25 6.16
CA PHE A 52 -12.81 16.22 6.82
C PHE A 52 -12.22 17.18 5.80
N GLY A 53 -11.80 18.35 6.27
CA GLY A 53 -11.32 19.42 5.41
C GLY A 53 -10.96 20.65 6.22
N ALA A 54 -10.15 21.50 5.63
CA ALA A 54 -9.80 22.81 6.15
C ALA A 54 -10.01 23.86 5.06
N ALA A 55 -10.31 25.09 5.47
CA ALA A 55 -10.36 26.25 4.60
C ALA A 55 -9.76 27.47 5.32
N ASP A 56 -8.96 28.24 4.59
CA ASP A 56 -8.43 29.54 4.96
C ASP A 56 -9.08 30.60 4.06
N ALA A 57 -10.34 30.93 4.37
CA ALA A 57 -11.12 31.89 3.60
C ALA A 57 -10.56 33.32 3.63
N PHE A 58 -9.66 33.62 4.58
CA PHE A 58 -9.11 34.96 4.80
C PHE A 58 -7.62 35.06 4.47
N MET A 59 -7.02 33.99 3.92
CA MET A 59 -5.60 33.94 3.55
C MET A 59 -4.67 34.33 4.71
N GLN A 60 -4.99 33.86 5.91
CA GLN A 60 -4.21 34.16 7.13
C GLN A 60 -2.92 33.35 7.21
N TYR A 61 -2.88 32.18 6.57
CA TYR A 61 -1.73 31.31 6.56
C TYR A 61 -0.84 31.60 5.35
N ASN A 62 0.47 31.51 5.54
CA ASN A 62 1.47 31.73 4.47
C ASN A 62 2.48 30.58 4.42
N GLY A 63 1.98 29.35 4.39
CA GLY A 63 2.83 28.17 4.27
C GLY A 63 2.15 26.87 4.65
N VAL A 64 3.00 25.89 5.01
CA VAL A 64 2.59 24.51 5.30
C VAL A 64 2.04 24.38 6.71
N GLU A 65 0.79 23.93 6.80
CA GLU A 65 0.10 23.61 8.04
C GLU A 65 -0.06 22.10 8.21
N ILE A 66 -0.04 21.63 9.46
CA ILE A 66 -0.36 20.24 9.82
C ILE A 66 -1.59 20.22 10.72
N ILE A 67 -2.64 19.56 10.24
CA ILE A 67 -3.95 19.57 10.87
C ILE A 67 -4.36 18.13 11.21
N SER A 68 -4.67 17.87 12.48
CA SER A 68 -5.13 16.55 12.95
C SER A 68 -6.66 16.41 12.89
N TYR A 69 -7.13 15.23 12.47
CA TYR A 69 -8.53 14.81 12.44
C TYR A 69 -8.75 13.42 13.05
N PRO A 70 -9.80 13.21 13.88
CA PRO A 70 -10.59 14.28 14.47
C PRO A 70 -9.72 15.09 15.44
N LYS A 71 -10.24 16.22 15.93
CA LYS A 71 -9.52 17.01 16.93
C LYS A 71 -9.54 16.29 18.28
N TYR A 72 -8.45 16.41 19.04
CA TYR A 72 -8.38 15.97 20.42
C TYR A 72 -9.55 16.56 21.24
N PRO A 73 -10.18 15.82 22.17
CA PRO A 73 -9.83 14.48 22.65
C PRO A 73 -10.46 13.30 21.88
N SER A 74 -11.04 13.54 20.70
CA SER A 74 -11.68 12.48 19.90
C SER A 74 -10.67 11.66 19.12
N TYR A 75 -11.06 10.50 18.60
CA TYR A 75 -10.24 9.67 17.70
C TYR A 75 -11.13 8.90 16.71
N TYR A 76 -10.58 8.52 15.56
CA TYR A 76 -11.20 7.52 14.71
C TYR A 76 -10.86 6.12 15.21
N ARG A 77 -11.68 5.14 14.80
CA ARG A 77 -11.49 3.74 15.13
C ARG A 77 -11.77 2.90 13.88
N THR A 78 -10.83 2.02 13.53
CA THR A 78 -11.01 1.09 12.43
C THR A 78 -12.09 0.06 12.75
N THR A 79 -12.69 -0.50 11.71
CA THR A 79 -13.73 -1.52 11.80
C THR A 79 -13.34 -2.79 11.04
N SER A 80 -13.93 -3.92 11.38
CA SER A 80 -13.69 -5.20 10.69
C SER A 80 -14.13 -5.23 9.23
N GLN A 81 -14.91 -4.23 8.77
CA GLN A 81 -15.32 -4.12 7.38
C GLN A 81 -14.22 -3.59 6.47
N CYS A 82 -13.32 -2.79 7.03
CA CYS A 82 -12.24 -2.15 6.30
C CYS A 82 -10.90 -2.74 6.70
N LYS A 83 -10.24 -3.37 5.73
CA LYS A 83 -8.88 -3.87 5.94
C LYS A 83 -7.85 -2.73 6.01
N ASP A 84 -8.12 -1.64 5.29
CA ASP A 84 -7.20 -0.55 5.03
C ASP A 84 -7.83 0.79 5.43
N ILE A 85 -6.98 1.75 5.81
CA ILE A 85 -7.38 3.15 6.03
C ILE A 85 -7.08 3.91 4.75
N GLN A 86 -8.13 4.43 4.11
CA GLN A 86 -8.04 5.05 2.79
C GLN A 86 -8.64 6.45 2.81
N VAL A 87 -8.10 7.33 1.99
CA VAL A 87 -8.61 8.70 1.84
C VAL A 87 -8.70 9.09 0.36
N ARG A 88 -9.65 9.96 0.05
CA ARG A 88 -9.79 10.59 -1.24
C ARG A 88 -9.94 12.08 -1.07
N ASN A 89 -9.09 12.84 -1.75
CA ASN A 89 -9.26 14.27 -1.88
C ASN A 89 -10.45 14.57 -2.82
N THR A 90 -11.44 15.30 -2.31
CA THR A 90 -12.67 15.68 -3.02
C THR A 90 -12.72 17.18 -3.34
N GLY A 91 -11.57 17.87 -3.22
CA GLY A 91 -11.42 19.26 -3.61
C GLY A 91 -11.49 19.49 -5.13
N ASN A 92 -11.37 20.75 -5.54
CA ASN A 92 -11.39 21.15 -6.95
C ASN A 92 -10.00 21.24 -7.59
N GLY A 93 -8.92 21.09 -6.80
CA GLY A 93 -7.52 21.14 -7.25
C GLY A 93 -6.96 22.52 -7.57
N LYS A 94 -7.81 23.54 -7.67
CA LYS A 94 -7.42 24.92 -7.93
C LYS A 94 -7.32 25.70 -6.62
N ASP A 95 -8.45 25.85 -5.94
CA ASP A 95 -8.54 26.56 -4.66
C ASP A 95 -8.41 25.56 -3.50
N TYR A 96 -8.92 24.34 -3.69
CA TYR A 96 -8.82 23.24 -2.75
C TYR A 96 -7.82 22.20 -3.27
N GLY A 97 -6.57 22.35 -2.84
CA GLY A 97 -5.41 21.70 -3.45
C GLY A 97 -5.17 20.24 -3.04
N PRO A 98 -4.15 19.60 -3.64
CA PRO A 98 -3.60 18.35 -3.13
C PRO A 98 -2.97 18.56 -1.74
N PHE A 99 -2.90 17.47 -0.97
CA PHE A 99 -2.30 17.47 0.36
C PHE A 99 -1.54 16.16 0.60
N ASP A 100 -0.71 16.13 1.64
CA ASP A 100 -0.15 14.88 2.14
C ASP A 100 -0.91 14.47 3.40
N ALA A 101 -1.20 13.18 3.54
CA ALA A 101 -1.86 12.67 4.74
C ALA A 101 -1.08 11.52 5.35
N CYS A 102 -1.25 11.37 6.66
CA CYS A 102 -0.56 10.37 7.45
C CYS A 102 -1.44 9.85 8.58
N ILE A 103 -1.29 8.58 8.92
CA ILE A 103 -1.88 8.01 10.13
C ILE A 103 -0.96 8.24 11.32
N ASN A 104 -1.51 8.87 12.35
CA ASN A 104 -0.95 8.87 13.69
C ASN A 104 -1.79 7.91 14.55
N PHE A 105 -1.22 6.75 14.87
CA PHE A 105 -1.91 5.79 15.74
C PHE A 105 -2.01 6.34 17.15
N TYR A 106 -3.17 6.15 17.80
CA TYR A 106 -3.41 6.67 19.13
C TYR A 106 -2.35 6.20 20.13
N GLY A 107 -1.86 7.12 20.96
CA GLY A 107 -0.77 6.85 21.90
C GLY A 107 0.63 6.87 21.29
N ARG A 108 0.77 7.16 19.98
CA ARG A 108 2.06 7.43 19.35
C ARG A 108 2.25 8.94 19.15
N ALA A 109 3.48 9.41 19.33
CA ALA A 109 3.82 10.83 19.13
C ALA A 109 4.08 11.21 17.67
N THR A 110 4.24 10.24 16.77
CA THR A 110 4.71 10.47 15.40
C THR A 110 3.73 9.98 14.34
N CYS A 111 3.83 10.61 13.18
CA CYS A 111 3.24 10.14 11.94
C CYS A 111 3.92 8.82 11.49
N ASN A 112 3.14 7.86 10.97
CA ASN A 112 3.65 6.62 10.39
C ASN A 112 4.47 6.88 9.11
N TYR A 113 3.82 7.40 8.06
CA TYR A 113 4.46 7.90 6.84
C TYR A 113 3.51 8.85 6.11
N TRP A 114 4.07 9.86 5.44
CA TRP A 114 3.31 10.80 4.63
C TRP A 114 2.99 10.20 3.25
N THR A 115 1.74 10.32 2.84
CA THR A 115 1.25 9.86 1.54
C THR A 115 0.66 11.03 0.78
N HIS A 116 1.11 11.27 -0.44
CA HIS A 116 0.55 12.30 -1.31
C HIS A 116 -0.84 11.93 -1.83
N VAL A 117 -1.82 12.80 -1.60
CA VAL A 117 -3.22 12.61 -1.96
C VAL A 117 -3.65 13.63 -3.02
N PRO A 118 -3.53 13.28 -4.31
CA PRO A 118 -4.01 14.15 -5.38
C PRO A 118 -5.54 14.15 -5.43
N VAL A 119 -6.08 15.19 -6.04
CA VAL A 119 -7.52 15.37 -6.21
C VAL A 119 -8.14 14.22 -6.99
N GLY A 120 -9.30 13.75 -6.52
CA GLY A 120 -10.13 12.77 -7.19
C GLY A 120 -9.65 11.33 -7.07
N GLN A 121 -8.49 11.04 -6.46
CA GLN A 121 -7.95 9.68 -6.34
C GLN A 121 -7.97 9.16 -4.92
N TRP A 122 -8.30 7.88 -4.76
CA TRP A 122 -8.13 7.16 -3.50
C TRP A 122 -6.65 6.84 -3.25
N ARG A 123 -6.26 6.89 -1.97
CA ARG A 123 -4.93 6.55 -1.48
C ARG A 123 -5.02 5.78 -0.18
N ASN A 124 -4.19 4.75 -0.06
CA ASN A 124 -4.06 3.96 1.17
C ASN A 124 -3.05 4.67 2.08
N LEU A 125 -3.49 5.06 3.28
CA LEU A 125 -2.60 5.65 4.29
C LEU A 125 -2.03 4.59 5.25
N ALA A 126 -2.74 3.48 5.40
CA ALA A 126 -2.26 2.28 6.10
C ALA A 126 -3.05 1.07 5.59
N THR A 127 -2.39 -0.09 5.50
CA THR A 127 -3.02 -1.34 5.04
C THR A 127 -3.01 -2.40 6.12
N ASN A 128 -3.97 -3.32 6.09
CA ASN A 128 -4.09 -4.44 7.04
C ASN A 128 -4.12 -4.00 8.51
N VAL A 129 -4.84 -2.93 8.80
CA VAL A 129 -4.95 -2.40 10.17
C VAL A 129 -5.93 -3.25 10.97
N LYS A 130 -5.54 -3.64 12.19
CA LYS A 130 -6.38 -4.45 13.06
C LYS A 130 -7.70 -3.73 13.38
N ASP A 131 -8.80 -4.47 13.44
CA ASP A 131 -10.11 -3.95 13.89
C ASP A 131 -10.00 -3.29 15.27
N GLY A 132 -10.71 -2.18 15.45
CA GLY A 132 -10.75 -1.42 16.69
C GLY A 132 -9.49 -0.59 16.97
N THR A 133 -8.58 -0.44 16.02
CA THR A 133 -7.39 0.40 16.15
C THR A 133 -7.81 1.86 16.18
N LYS A 134 -7.38 2.59 17.21
CA LYS A 134 -7.64 4.03 17.35
C LYS A 134 -6.57 4.84 16.65
N PHE A 135 -6.95 5.90 15.95
CA PHE A 135 -6.01 6.73 15.20
C PHE A 135 -6.53 8.14 14.91
N TYR A 136 -5.62 8.96 14.41
CA TYR A 136 -5.84 10.27 13.82
C TYR A 136 -5.31 10.29 12.39
N VAL A 137 -5.94 11.09 11.54
CA VAL A 137 -5.42 11.47 10.23
C VAL A 137 -4.78 12.85 10.37
N TRP A 138 -3.47 12.93 10.19
CA TRP A 138 -2.75 14.20 10.08
C TRP A 138 -2.68 14.57 8.62
N VAL A 139 -3.11 15.79 8.30
CA VAL A 139 -3.07 16.35 6.95
C VAL A 139 -2.07 17.49 6.94
N ARG A 140 -1.11 17.42 6.01
CA ARG A 140 -0.16 18.47 5.70
C ARG A 140 -0.59 19.15 4.40
N ILE A 141 -0.80 20.45 4.44
CA ILE A 141 -1.20 21.25 3.28
C ILE A 141 -0.54 22.62 3.30
N ASP A 142 -0.15 23.12 2.13
CA ASP A 142 0.33 24.50 1.96
C ASP A 142 -0.87 25.45 1.80
N LEU A 143 -1.27 26.11 2.90
CA LEU A 143 -2.36 27.08 2.91
C LEU A 143 -1.92 28.46 2.38
N GLY A 144 -0.60 28.71 2.23
CA GLY A 144 -0.11 29.88 1.50
C GLY A 144 -0.31 29.75 -0.02
N LYS A 145 -0.49 28.52 -0.51
CA LYS A 145 -0.73 28.21 -1.92
C LYS A 145 -2.18 27.89 -2.25
N TYR A 146 -2.90 27.22 -1.35
CA TYR A 146 -4.28 26.76 -1.56
C TYR A 146 -5.19 27.30 -0.45
N TYR A 147 -6.44 27.62 -0.78
CA TYR A 147 -7.43 28.00 0.22
C TYR A 147 -7.83 26.86 1.14
N GLY A 148 -7.52 25.61 0.82
CA GLY A 148 -7.84 24.51 1.71
C GLY A 148 -7.80 23.15 1.04
N PHE A 149 -8.48 22.19 1.66
CA PHE A 149 -8.79 20.89 1.07
C PHE A 149 -10.11 20.35 1.61
N THR A 150 -10.70 19.43 0.86
CA THR A 150 -11.80 18.58 1.30
C THR A 150 -11.47 17.14 1.01
N ALA A 151 -11.86 16.25 1.90
CA ALA A 151 -11.56 14.83 1.80
C ALA A 151 -12.64 13.97 2.43
N VAL A 152 -12.68 12.74 1.94
CA VAL A 152 -13.42 11.63 2.56
C VAL A 152 -12.44 10.51 2.86
N GLY A 153 -12.74 9.68 3.85
CA GLY A 153 -11.95 8.49 4.13
C GLY A 153 -12.76 7.34 4.72
N ASP A 154 -12.28 6.12 4.50
CA ASP A 154 -12.93 4.86 4.88
C ASP A 154 -11.96 4.00 5.72
N TRP A 155 -12.44 3.34 6.80
CA TRP A 155 -11.63 2.54 7.74
C TRP A 155 -12.38 1.67 8.75
#